data_AF-T1BCR8-F1
#
_entry.id   AF-T1BCR8-F1
#
_cell.length_a   1.000
_cell.length_b   1.000
_cell.length_c   1.000
_cell.angle_alpha   90.00
_cell.angle_beta   90.00
_cell.angle_gamma   90.00
#
_symmetry.space_group_name_H-M   'P 1'
#
loop_
_entity.id
_entity.type
_entity.pdbx_description
1 polymer ?
#
loop_
_entity_poly.entity_id
_entity_poly.type
_entity_poly.pdbx_seq_one_letter_code
_entity_poly.pdbx_strand_id
1 'polypeptide(L)'
;MAGEIGGADEERAAELIGRGYPKPVVGFISGRTAPPGKRMGHAGAIISGNTGSAASKVKALQAAGVEVADTIEQIVDLVRDRMGAAPARA
;
A
#
# COMPACT_ATOMS: atom_id res chain seq x y z
N MET A 1 2.48 0.45 5.79
CA MET A 1 2.75 -0.65 4.84
C MET A 1 3.47 -0.08 3.64
N ALA A 2 4.57 -0.70 3.22
CA ALA A 2 5.25 -0.38 1.97
C ALA A 2 5.22 -1.64 1.10
N GLY A 3 4.51 -1.56 -0.02
CA GLY A 3 4.30 -2.65 -0.96
C GLY A 3 4.93 -2.39 -2.31
N GLU A 4 4.78 -3.36 -3.21
CA GLU A 4 5.27 -3.28 -4.58
C GLU A 4 4.25 -3.83 -5.57
N ILE A 5 4.48 -3.61 -6.86
CA ILE A 5 3.71 -4.30 -7.90
C ILE A 5 4.01 -5.81 -7.90
N GLY A 6 3.01 -6.58 -8.35
CA GLY A 6 3.03 -8.02 -8.44
C GLY A 6 2.43 -8.73 -7.23
N GLY A 7 2.05 -9.99 -7.42
CA GLY A 7 1.37 -10.77 -6.38
C GLY A 7 0.02 -10.16 -5.96
N ALA A 8 -0.52 -10.59 -4.83
CA ALA A 8 -1.84 -10.18 -4.34
C ALA A 8 -1.85 -9.81 -2.85
N ASP A 9 -0.67 -9.60 -2.26
CA ASP A 9 -0.54 -9.52 -0.80
C ASP A 9 -1.13 -8.23 -0.24
N GLU A 10 -0.98 -7.11 -0.93
CA GLU A 10 -1.59 -5.84 -0.55
C GLU A 10 -3.11 -5.86 -0.70
N GLU A 11 -3.65 -6.53 -1.72
CA GLU A 11 -5.09 -6.74 -1.85
C GLU A 11 -5.64 -7.62 -0.70
N ARG A 12 -4.95 -8.70 -0.33
CA ARG A 12 -5.29 -9.52 0.84
C ARG A 12 -5.18 -8.75 2.15
N ALA A 13 -4.16 -7.89 2.26
CA ALA A 13 -4.01 -7.03 3.41
C ALA A 13 -5.16 -6.03 3.51
N ALA A 14 -5.63 -5.48 2.39
CA ALA A 14 -6.82 -4.62 2.35
C ALA A 14 -8.06 -5.35 2.88
N GLU A 15 -8.28 -6.62 2.51
CA GLU A 15 -9.38 -7.42 3.06
C GLU A 15 -9.28 -7.57 4.59
N LEU A 16 -8.08 -7.85 5.11
CA LEU A 16 -7.84 -8.00 6.54
C LEU A 16 -8.05 -6.67 7.29
N ILE A 17 -7.63 -5.56 6.68
CA ILE A 17 -7.84 -4.21 7.22
C ILE A 17 -9.33 -3.87 7.26
N GLY A 18 -10.06 -4.11 6.18
CA GLY A 18 -11.50 -3.88 6.09
C GLY A 18 -12.33 -4.71 7.07
N ARG A 19 -11.79 -5.83 7.58
CA ARG A 19 -12.41 -6.66 8.62
C ARG A 19 -12.16 -6.17 10.05
N GLY A 20 -11.43 -5.06 10.24
CA GLY A 20 -11.21 -4.44 11.55
C GLY A 20 -9.80 -4.66 12.11
N TYR A 21 -8.76 -4.38 11.32
CA TYR A 21 -7.38 -4.40 11.81
C TYR A 21 -7.15 -3.31 12.88
N PRO A 22 -6.51 -3.62 14.03
CA PRO A 22 -6.55 -2.75 15.21
C PRO A 22 -5.57 -1.57 15.16
N LYS A 23 -4.64 -1.53 14.21
CA LYS A 23 -3.64 -0.46 14.11
C LYS A 23 -3.93 0.45 12.91
N PRO A 24 -3.65 1.76 13.01
CA PRO A 24 -3.70 2.64 11.85
C PRO A 24 -2.76 2.12 10.75
N VAL A 25 -3.20 2.21 9.50
CA VAL A 25 -2.43 1.81 8.32
C VAL A 25 -2.37 2.97 7.35
N VAL A 26 -1.16 3.28 6.90
CA VAL A 26 -0.89 4.06 5.68
C VAL A 26 -0.19 3.15 4.68
N GLY A 27 -0.43 3.36 3.39
CA GLY A 27 0.10 2.55 2.30
C GLY A 27 1.07 3.31 1.40
N PHE A 28 1.97 2.60 0.75
CA PHE A 28 2.73 3.07 -0.41
C PHE A 28 2.95 1.87 -1.33
N ILE A 29 2.82 2.06 -2.64
CA ILE A 29 3.03 1.01 -3.64
C ILE A 29 4.14 1.47 -4.57
N SER A 30 5.28 0.79 -4.54
CA SER A 30 6.40 1.01 -5.44
C SER A 30 6.16 0.39 -6.83
N GLY A 31 6.89 0.84 -7.85
CA GLY A 31 6.78 0.30 -9.21
C GLY A 31 5.59 0.82 -10.02
N ARG A 32 4.99 1.96 -9.63
CA ARG A 32 3.86 2.60 -10.35
C ARG A 32 4.17 2.98 -11.80
N THR A 33 5.45 3.24 -12.10
CA THR A 33 5.94 3.61 -13.42
C THR A 33 6.50 2.42 -14.20
N ALA A 34 6.30 1.19 -13.71
CA ALA A 34 6.78 0.00 -14.37
C ALA A 34 6.14 -0.14 -15.76
N PRO A 35 6.94 -0.42 -16.82
CA PRO A 35 6.37 -0.64 -18.14
C PRO A 35 5.50 -1.90 -18.14
N PRO A 36 4.41 -1.93 -18.94
CA PRO A 36 3.62 -3.14 -19.13
C PRO A 36 4.49 -4.33 -19.58
N GLY A 37 4.23 -5.51 -19.01
CA GLY A 37 4.93 -6.74 -19.38
C GLY A 37 6.39 -6.82 -18.93
N LYS A 38 6.89 -5.90 -18.11
CA LYS A 38 8.24 -5.99 -17.52
C LYS A 38 8.18 -6.62 -16.14
N ARG A 39 9.05 -7.60 -15.95
CA ARG A 39 9.35 -8.18 -14.63
C ARG A 39 10.32 -7.24 -13.92
N MET A 40 9.92 -6.72 -12.76
CA MET A 40 10.82 -5.97 -11.88
C MET A 40 11.72 -6.93 -11.09
N GLY A 41 12.81 -6.40 -10.53
CA GLY A 41 13.92 -7.20 -10.00
C GLY A 41 13.55 -8.18 -8.88
N HIS A 42 12.68 -7.80 -7.94
CA HIS A 42 12.23 -8.74 -6.91
C HIS A 42 11.51 -9.91 -7.58
N ALA A 43 11.89 -11.14 -7.18
CA ALA A 43 11.51 -12.36 -7.87
C ALA A 43 9.98 -12.56 -8.03
N GLY A 44 9.15 -11.81 -7.28
CA GLY A 44 7.69 -11.88 -7.23
C GLY A 44 6.91 -10.77 -7.95
N ALA A 45 7.54 -9.84 -8.66
CA ALA A 45 6.84 -8.78 -9.39
C ALA A 45 6.15 -9.31 -10.68
N ILE A 46 5.18 -10.21 -10.54
CA ILE A 46 4.35 -10.76 -11.60
C ILE A 46 2.95 -10.15 -11.48
N ILE A 47 2.55 -9.39 -12.51
CA ILE A 47 1.19 -8.86 -12.63
C ILE A 47 0.36 -9.90 -13.38
N SER A 48 -0.71 -10.40 -12.75
CA SER A 48 -1.57 -11.46 -13.32
C SER A 48 -2.99 -10.95 -13.50
N GLY A 49 -3.43 -10.76 -14.74
CA GLY A 49 -4.75 -10.24 -15.07
C GLY A 49 -4.98 -8.86 -14.44
N ASN A 50 -6.04 -8.73 -13.63
CA ASN A 50 -6.39 -7.49 -12.91
C ASN A 50 -5.76 -7.37 -11.51
N THR A 51 -4.97 -8.35 -11.08
CA THR A 51 -4.39 -8.41 -9.74
C THR A 51 -2.88 -8.18 -9.80
N GLY A 52 -2.33 -7.50 -8.81
CA GLY A 52 -0.91 -7.21 -8.74
C GLY A 52 -0.47 -5.93 -9.45
N SER A 53 -1.34 -5.27 -10.22
CA SER A 53 -1.01 -3.95 -10.74
C SER A 53 -1.00 -2.90 -9.63
N ALA A 54 -0.20 -1.85 -9.78
CA ALA A 54 -0.19 -0.75 -8.81
C ALA A 54 -1.59 -0.16 -8.60
N ALA A 55 -2.34 0.05 -9.68
CA ALA A 55 -3.69 0.58 -9.64
C ALA A 55 -4.66 -0.33 -8.86
N SER A 56 -4.56 -1.65 -9.06
CA SER A 56 -5.40 -2.61 -8.34
C SER A 56 -5.13 -2.59 -6.84
N LYS A 57 -3.84 -2.61 -6.46
CA LYS A 57 -3.39 -2.53 -5.06
C LYS A 57 -3.82 -1.24 -4.38
N VAL A 58 -3.61 -0.10 -5.03
CA VAL A 58 -4.02 1.22 -4.52
C VAL A 58 -5.54 1.25 -4.31
N LYS A 59 -6.32 0.80 -5.29
CA LYS A 59 -7.78 0.76 -5.21
C LYS A 59 -8.27 -0.12 -4.06
N ALA A 60 -7.69 -1.30 -3.88
CA ALA A 60 -8.06 -2.21 -2.80
C ALA A 60 -7.78 -1.58 -1.42
N LEU A 61 -6.58 -1.02 -1.23
CA LEU A 61 -6.20 -0.36 0.02
C LEU A 61 -7.09 0.85 0.33
N GLN A 62 -7.36 1.72 -0.65
CA GLN A 62 -8.25 2.86 -0.48
C GLN A 62 -9.69 2.43 -0.12
N ALA A 63 -10.21 1.36 -0.74
CA ALA A 63 -11.51 0.80 -0.40
C ALA A 63 -11.57 0.25 1.04
N ALA A 64 -10.43 -0.15 1.61
CA ALA A 64 -10.31 -0.56 3.01
C ALA A 64 -10.06 0.60 3.98
N GLY A 65 -10.10 1.86 3.50
CA GLY A 65 -9.87 3.05 4.33
C GLY A 65 -8.39 3.35 4.62
N VAL A 66 -7.47 2.81 3.80
CA VAL A 66 -6.04 3.09 3.89
C VAL A 66 -5.69 4.24 2.96
N GLU A 67 -5.10 5.30 3.50
CA GLU A 67 -4.49 6.36 2.70
C GLU A 67 -3.20 5.84 2.06
N VAL A 68 -3.06 6.02 0.75
CA VAL A 68 -1.90 5.51 0.00
C VAL A 68 -1.10 6.70 -0.54
N ALA A 69 0.13 6.86 -0.05
CA ALA A 69 1.05 7.91 -0.46
C ALA A 69 1.43 7.78 -1.93
N ASP A 70 1.53 8.91 -2.63
CA ASP A 70 1.98 9.00 -4.01
C ASP A 70 3.51 9.10 -4.13
N THR A 71 4.16 9.68 -3.12
CA THR A 71 5.62 9.77 -3.02
C THR A 71 6.10 9.22 -1.68
N ILE A 72 7.42 8.99 -1.57
CA ILE A 72 8.02 8.49 -0.33
C ILE A 72 7.93 9.56 0.77
N GLU A 73 8.09 10.83 0.42
CA GLU A 73 8.04 11.96 1.34
C GLU A 73 6.66 12.07 1.99
N GLN A 74 5.59 11.89 1.20
CA GLN A 74 4.22 11.96 1.69
C GLN A 74 3.90 10.88 2.75
N ILE A 75 4.66 9.77 2.80
CA ILE A 75 4.49 8.76 3.86
C ILE A 75 4.68 9.40 5.23
N VAL A 76 5.64 10.32 5.38
CA VAL A 76 5.94 10.97 6.67
C VAL A 76 4.73 11.76 7.18
N ASP A 77 4.10 12.51 6.28
CA ASP A 77 2.94 13.34 6.63
C ASP A 77 1.73 12.47 6.96
N LEU A 78 1.44 11.45 6.15
CA LEU A 78 0.33 10.53 6.42
C LEU A 78 0.51 9.76 7.73
N VAL A 79 1.73 9.32 8.06
CA VAL A 79 2.00 8.68 9.35
C VAL A 79 1.73 9.64 10.50
N ARG A 80 2.23 10.89 10.40
CA ARG A 80 2.03 11.92 11.42
C ARG A 80 0.55 12.17 11.67
N ASP A 81 -0.23 12.34 10.60
CA ASP A 81 -1.66 12.63 10.68
C ASP A 81 -2.42 11.44 11.26
N ARG A 82 -2.10 10.23 10.80
CA ARG A 82 -2.82 9.01 11.19
C ARG A 82 -2.52 8.54 12.61
N MET A 83 -1.34 8.87 13.14
CA MET A 83 -0.98 8.58 14.53
C MET A 83 -1.59 9.58 15.54
N GLY A 84 -2.10 10.73 15.07
CA GLY A 84 -2.38 11.88 15.93
C GLY A 84 -1.09 12.41 16.58
N ALA A 85 -1.13 13.59 17.21
CA ALA A 85 -0.01 14.02 18.06
C ALA A 85 0.28 12.89 19.06
N ALA A 86 1.46 12.28 18.95
CA ALA A 86 1.85 11.21 19.87
C ALA A 86 1.62 11.72 21.31
N PRO A 87 1.02 10.94 22.21
CA PRO A 87 1.01 11.34 23.61
C PRO A 87 2.46 11.61 23.99
N ALA A 88 2.71 12.79 24.56
CA ALA A 88 4.03 13.15 25.07
C ALA A 88 4.52 11.97 25.91
N ARG A 89 5.73 11.47 25.60
CA ARG A 89 6.34 10.40 26.37
C ARG A 89 6.35 10.86 27.84
N ALA A 90 5.65 10.14 28.70
CA ALA A 90 5.67 10.34 30.14
C ALA A 90 7.08 10.06 30.69
#